data_AF-A0A261D5G6-F1
#
_entry.id   AF-A0A261D5G6-F1
#
_cell.length_a   1.000
_cell.length_b   1.000
_cell.length_c   1.000
_cell.angle_alpha   90.00
_cell.angle_beta   90.00
_cell.angle_gamma   90.00
#
_symmetry.space_group_name_H-M   'P 1'
#
loop_
_entity.id
_entity.type
_entity.pdbx_description
1 polymer ?
#
loop_
_entity_poly.entity_id
_entity_poly.type
_entity_poly.pdbx_seq_one_letter_code
_entity_poly.pdbx_strand_id
1 'polypeptide(L)'
;MKFVSGRRDSSGLTAHPGQRERKASSATNHEGHIMTISQILEDTRQAIRQAVAAENGSEQQRSAAHHAQSLANTVLLDFTANSRDLGRARYYLEEAIGIQTLTTD
;
A
#
# COMPACT_ATOMS: atom_id res chain seq x y z
N MET A 1 48.63 -46.96 32.67
CA MET A 1 49.41 -47.55 31.55
C MET A 1 48.62 -47.39 30.26
N LYS A 2 49.28 -46.82 29.23
CA LYS A 2 49.09 -47.03 27.77
C LYS A 2 47.71 -46.72 27.15
N PHE A 3 47.61 -45.52 26.55
CA PHE A 3 46.74 -45.24 25.41
C PHE A 3 47.32 -45.89 24.14
N VAL A 4 46.49 -46.57 23.35
CA VAL A 4 46.86 -47.20 22.07
C VAL A 4 46.35 -46.34 20.92
N SER A 5 47.29 -46.06 20.01
CA SER A 5 47.18 -45.26 18.79
C SER A 5 46.37 -45.91 17.66
N GLY A 6 45.57 -45.07 16.99
CA GLY A 6 45.62 -44.77 15.54
C GLY A 6 45.78 -45.87 14.48
N ARG A 7 44.82 -45.89 13.54
CA ARG A 7 44.89 -46.28 12.10
C ARG A 7 43.47 -46.14 11.52
N ARG A 8 43.19 -45.73 10.28
CA ARG A 8 44.00 -45.38 9.11
C ARG A 8 43.06 -44.71 8.09
N ASP A 9 43.59 -43.72 7.39
CA ASP A 9 43.36 -43.29 6.01
C ASP A 9 42.12 -43.80 5.23
N SER A 10 41.33 -42.87 4.70
CA SER A 10 40.73 -43.02 3.37
C SER A 10 40.86 -41.69 2.62
N SER A 11 41.88 -41.63 1.77
CA SER A 11 42.11 -40.60 0.78
C SER A 11 41.00 -40.56 -0.28
N GLY A 12 40.44 -39.35 -0.46
CA GLY A 12 40.22 -38.67 -1.75
C GLY A 12 39.25 -39.25 -2.78
N LEU A 13 38.24 -38.45 -3.16
CA LEU A 13 37.78 -38.30 -4.55
C LEU A 13 37.04 -36.95 -4.72
N THR A 14 37.73 -36.03 -5.37
CA THR A 14 37.28 -35.16 -6.48
C THR A 14 36.13 -34.16 -6.27
N ALA A 15 36.50 -32.89 -6.44
CA ALA A 15 35.64 -31.70 -6.56
C ALA A 15 34.64 -31.76 -7.72
N HIS A 16 33.51 -31.04 -7.62
CA HIS A 16 33.11 -29.97 -8.55
C HIS A 16 32.01 -29.07 -7.93
N PRO A 17 31.93 -27.80 -8.36
CA PRO A 17 31.17 -26.73 -7.71
C PRO A 17 29.75 -26.64 -8.27
N GLY A 18 28.80 -26.23 -7.44
CA GLY A 18 27.43 -26.03 -7.87
C GLY A 18 26.70 -25.11 -6.91
N GLN A 19 26.63 -23.84 -7.29
CA GLN A 19 25.77 -22.83 -6.70
C GLN A 19 24.42 -23.43 -6.29
N ARG A 20 24.15 -23.39 -5.00
CA ARG A 20 22.80 -23.06 -4.56
C ARG A 20 22.95 -22.02 -3.48
N GLU A 21 23.28 -20.81 -3.94
CA GLU A 21 22.72 -19.61 -3.36
C GLU A 21 21.27 -19.94 -3.05
N ARG A 22 20.99 -20.23 -1.78
CA ARG A 22 19.68 -19.92 -1.25
C ARG A 22 19.63 -18.41 -1.38
N LYS A 23 19.14 -17.94 -2.54
CA LYS A 23 18.41 -16.70 -2.61
C LYS A 23 17.41 -16.88 -1.47
N ALA A 24 17.72 -16.26 -0.33
CA ALA A 24 16.72 -15.72 0.53
C ALA A 24 15.95 -14.81 -0.41
N SER A 25 14.97 -15.40 -1.10
CA SER A 25 13.99 -14.67 -1.86
C SER A 25 13.52 -13.64 -0.87
N SER A 26 13.85 -12.38 -1.15
CA SER A 26 13.35 -11.23 -0.43
C SER A 26 11.94 -11.60 -0.04
N ALA A 27 11.71 -11.76 1.27
CA ALA A 27 10.40 -11.53 1.80
C ALA A 27 10.15 -10.07 1.44
N THR A 28 9.59 -9.86 0.24
CA THR A 28 8.95 -8.63 -0.13
C THR A 28 7.78 -8.58 0.84
N ASN A 29 8.07 -8.06 2.03
CA ASN A 29 7.06 -7.57 2.93
C ASN A 29 6.30 -6.58 2.07
N HIS A 30 5.16 -7.01 1.54
CA HIS A 30 4.08 -6.08 1.25
C HIS A 30 3.69 -5.53 2.61
N GLU A 31 4.51 -4.61 3.12
CA GLU A 31 4.07 -3.60 4.05
C GLU A 31 2.95 -2.91 3.29
N GLY A 32 1.71 -3.41 3.48
CA GLY A 32 0.54 -2.65 3.13
C GLY A 32 0.74 -1.33 3.84
N HIS A 33 1.12 -0.29 3.08
CA HIS A 33 1.36 1.02 3.63
C HIS A 33 0.07 1.38 4.36
N ILE A 34 0.09 1.31 5.69
CA ILE A 34 -1.02 1.78 6.50
C ILE A 34 -0.97 3.29 6.31
N MET A 35 -1.75 3.79 5.35
CA MET A 35 -1.82 5.21 5.08
C MET A 35 -2.33 5.88 6.34
N THR A 36 -1.57 6.86 6.83
CA THR A 36 -2.02 7.68 7.95
C THR A 36 -3.26 8.47 7.52
N ILE A 37 -4.14 8.78 8.46
CA ILE A 37 -5.33 9.60 8.19
C ILE A 37 -4.99 10.90 7.47
N SER A 38 -3.89 11.55 7.84
CA SER A 38 -3.39 12.76 7.18
C SER A 38 -3.05 12.52 5.70
N GLN A 39 -2.46 11.37 5.36
CA GLN A 39 -2.19 10.99 3.96
C GLN A 39 -3.49 10.71 3.21
N ILE A 40 -4.43 9.98 3.81
CA ILE A 40 -5.73 9.70 3.19
C ILE A 40 -6.49 11.00 2.90
N LEU A 41 -6.48 11.95 3.84
CA LEU A 41 -7.10 13.27 3.65
C LEU A 41 -6.43 14.09 2.54
N GLU A 42 -5.11 14.01 2.42
CA GLU A 42 -4.39 14.71 1.36
C GLU A 42 -4.65 14.09 -0.01
N ASP A 43 -4.68 12.76 -0.10
CA ASP A 43 -4.99 12.03 -1.33
C ASP A 43 -6.45 12.29 -1.75
N THR A 44 -7.37 12.35 -0.78
CA THR A 44 -8.77 12.75 -0.99
C THR A 44 -8.84 14.14 -1.63
N ARG A 45 -8.08 15.10 -1.08
CA ARG A 45 -8.02 16.48 -1.58
C ARG A 45 -7.46 16.54 -3.00
N GLN A 46 -6.47 15.71 -3.33
CA GLN A 46 -5.91 15.63 -4.68
C GLN A 46 -6.90 15.02 -5.66
N ALA A 47 -7.61 13.95 -5.27
CA ALA A 47 -8.64 13.33 -6.09
C ALA A 47 -9.78 14.30 -6.43
N ILE A 48 -10.25 15.11 -5.47
CA ILE A 48 -11.23 16.17 -5.72
C ILE A 48 -10.70 17.17 -6.76
N ARG A 49 -9.45 17.63 -6.61
CA ARG A 49 -8.86 18.55 -7.58
C ARG A 49 -8.76 17.96 -8.97
N GLN A 50 -8.41 16.68 -9.09
CA GLN A 50 -8.37 15.99 -10.37
C GLN A 50 -9.77 15.90 -10.98
N ALA A 51 -10.80 15.62 -10.18
CA ALA A 51 -12.18 15.56 -10.64
C ALA A 51 -12.69 16.92 -11.14
N VAL A 52 -12.34 18.01 -10.45
CA VAL A 52 -12.70 19.38 -10.87
C VAL A 52 -11.92 19.83 -12.12
N ALA A 53 -10.67 19.40 -12.26
CA ALA A 53 -9.83 19.75 -13.41
C ALA A 53 -10.13 18.93 -14.67
N ALA A 54 -10.77 17.77 -14.52
CA ALA A 54 -11.17 16.91 -15.63
C ALA A 54 -12.36 17.51 -16.41
N GLU A 55 -12.52 17.09 -17.67
CA GLU A 55 -13.64 17.51 -18.49
C GLU A 55 -14.98 17.06 -17.89
N ASN A 56 -15.99 17.92 -17.95
CA ASN A 56 -17.30 17.63 -17.37
C ASN A 56 -17.94 16.41 -18.03
N GLY A 57 -18.40 15.48 -17.20
CA GLY A 57 -19.00 14.22 -17.65
C GLY A 57 -17.97 13.15 -18.09
N SER A 58 -16.68 13.45 -18.04
CA SER A 58 -15.64 12.48 -18.40
C SER A 58 -15.54 11.33 -17.40
N GLU A 59 -15.07 10.17 -17.89
CA GLU A 59 -14.74 9.02 -17.04
C GLU A 59 -13.69 9.39 -15.99
N GLN A 60 -12.73 10.23 -16.35
CA GLN A 60 -11.69 10.71 -15.43
C GLN A 60 -12.30 11.52 -14.27
N GLN A 61 -13.25 12.42 -14.55
CA GLN A 61 -13.95 13.17 -13.52
C GLN A 61 -14.71 12.23 -12.57
N ARG A 62 -15.47 11.29 -13.12
CA ARG A 62 -16.24 10.31 -12.34
C ARG A 62 -15.33 9.44 -11.48
N SER A 63 -14.28 8.89 -12.08
CA SER A 63 -13.30 8.04 -11.39
C SER A 63 -12.62 8.79 -10.24
N ALA A 64 -12.15 10.00 -10.48
CA ALA A 64 -11.50 10.82 -9.46
C ALA A 64 -12.47 11.23 -8.33
N ALA A 65 -13.73 11.54 -8.65
CA ALA A 65 -14.75 11.84 -7.65
C ALA A 65 -15.11 10.60 -6.80
N HIS A 66 -15.27 9.44 -7.43
CA HIS A 66 -15.47 8.18 -6.71
C HIS A 66 -14.26 7.80 -5.84
N HIS A 67 -13.04 8.05 -6.32
CA HIS A 67 -11.83 7.81 -5.57
C HIS A 67 -11.78 8.70 -4.31
N ALA A 68 -12.07 9.99 -4.44
CA ALA A 68 -12.19 10.92 -3.32
C ALA A 68 -13.24 10.45 -2.29
N GLN A 69 -14.42 10.03 -2.75
CA GLN A 69 -15.47 9.51 -1.88
C GLN A 69 -14.99 8.28 -1.08
N SER A 70 -14.30 7.34 -1.73
CA SER A 70 -13.78 6.13 -1.08
C SER A 70 -12.77 6.45 0.02
N LEU A 71 -11.82 7.37 -0.26
CA LEU A 71 -10.81 7.81 0.69
C LEU A 71 -11.43 8.54 1.89
N ALA A 72 -12.36 9.46 1.64
CA ALA A 72 -13.09 10.16 2.70
C ALA A 72 -13.84 9.18 3.61
N ASN A 73 -14.54 8.20 3.04
CA ASN A 73 -15.22 7.16 3.81
C ASN A 73 -14.27 6.33 4.66
N THR A 74 -13.05 6.07 4.18
CA THR A 74 -12.04 5.34 4.94
C THR A 74 -11.72 6.07 6.26
N VAL A 75 -11.57 7.40 6.22
CA VAL A 75 -11.36 8.21 7.43
C VAL A 75 -12.59 8.24 8.33
N LEU A 76 -13.80 8.28 7.77
CA LEU A 76 -15.04 8.32 8.54
C LEU A 76 -15.32 7.01 9.29
N LEU A 77 -14.80 5.89 8.80
CA LEU A 77 -14.94 4.57 9.41
C LEU A 77 -13.78 4.24 10.37
N ASP A 78 -12.72 5.06 10.41
CA ASP A 78 -11.55 4.84 11.25
C ASP A 78 -11.82 5.33 12.70
N PHE A 79 -11.74 4.40 13.66
CA PHE A 79 -11.97 4.70 15.08
C PHE A 79 -10.86 5.53 15.74
N THR A 80 -9.70 5.64 15.09
CA THR A 80 -8.56 6.46 15.54
C THR A 80 -8.64 7.90 15.03
N ALA A 81 -9.58 8.19 14.11
CA ALA A 81 -9.80 9.53 13.59
C ALA A 81 -10.31 10.47 14.68
N ASN A 82 -9.64 11.62 14.82
CA ASN A 82 -10.12 12.68 15.70
C ASN A 82 -11.23 13.50 15.01
N SER A 83 -11.95 14.31 15.79
CA SER A 83 -13.06 15.11 15.29
C SER A 83 -12.68 16.08 14.16
N ARG A 84 -11.42 16.57 14.13
CA ARG A 84 -10.94 17.46 13.07
C ARG A 84 -10.72 16.71 11.76
N ASP A 85 -10.26 15.47 11.82
CA ASP A 85 -10.08 14.62 10.66
C ASP A 85 -11.42 14.16 10.10
N LEU A 86 -12.34 13.78 10.99
CA LEU A 86 -13.73 13.48 10.62
C LEU A 86 -14.42 14.68 9.97
N GLY A 87 -14.22 15.90 10.49
CA GLY A 87 -14.75 17.12 9.90
C GLY A 87 -14.23 17.37 8.48
N ARG A 88 -12.92 17.17 8.25
CA ARG A 88 -12.31 17.28 6.92
C ARG A 88 -12.79 16.21 5.96
N ALA A 89 -12.90 14.96 6.43
CA ALA A 89 -13.40 13.86 5.62
C ALA A 89 -14.87 14.08 5.20
N ARG A 90 -15.73 14.59 6.09
CA ARG A 90 -17.11 14.96 5.73
C ARG A 90 -17.16 16.04 4.66
N TYR A 91 -16.40 17.13 4.85
CA TYR A 91 -16.32 18.20 3.86
C TYR A 91 -15.91 17.67 2.49
N TYR A 92 -14.85 16.85 2.42
CA TYR A 92 -14.42 16.26 1.17
C TYR A 92 -15.38 15.25 0.56
N LEU A 93 -16.11 14.50 1.39
CA LEU A 93 -17.15 13.59 0.92
C LEU A 93 -18.29 14.36 0.23
N GLU A 94 -18.74 15.47 0.82
CA GLU A 94 -19.78 16.33 0.26
C GLU A 94 -19.34 16.92 -1.09
N GLU A 95 -18.10 17.41 -1.18
CA GLU A 95 -17.53 17.92 -2.45
C GLU A 95 -17.49 16.83 -3.53
N ALA A 96 -17.03 15.63 -3.17
CA ALA A 96 -16.97 14.50 -4.10
C ALA A 96 -18.35 14.07 -4.61
N ILE A 97 -19.38 14.08 -3.75
CA ILE A 97 -20.76 13.80 -4.15
C ILE A 97 -21.30 14.92 -5.04
N GLY A 98 -21.05 16.18 -4.70
CA GLY A 98 -21.47 17.34 -5.50
C GLY A 98 -20.95 17.24 -6.95
N ILE A 99 -19.68 16.90 -7.13
CA ILE A 99 -19.08 16.71 -8.45
C ILE A 99 -19.77 15.58 -9.23
N GLN A 100 -20.10 14.46 -8.59
CA GLN A 100 -20.80 13.35 -9.25
C GLN A 100 -22.21 13.78 -9.72
N THR A 101 -22.95 14.52 -8.88
CA THR A 101 -24.30 14.97 -9.22
C THR A 101 -24.36 15.94 -10.40
N LEU A 102 -23.32 16.77 -10.59
CA LEU A 102 -23.20 17.68 -11.74
C LEU A 102 -23.05 16.94 -13.09
N THR A 103 -22.72 15.65 -13.08
CA THR A 103 -22.51 14.85 -14.31
C THR A 103 -23.72 14.01 -14.74
N THR A 104 -24.82 14.06 -13.98
CA THR A 104 -26.00 13.20 -14.17
C THR A 104 -27.22 13.95 -14.72
N ASP A 105 -27.10 15.25 -15.04
CA ASP A 105 -28.15 16.06 -15.68
C ASP A 105 -28.07 16.00 -17.21
#